data_AF-A0AAN0MK05-F1
#
_entry.id   AF-A0AAN0MK05-F1
#
_cell.length_a   1.000
_cell.length_b   1.000
_cell.length_c   1.000
_cell.angle_alpha   90.00
_cell.angle_beta   90.00
_cell.angle_gamma   90.00
#
_symmetry.space_group_name_H-M   'P 1'
#
loop_
_entity.id
_entity.type
_entity.pdbx_description
1 polymer ?
#
loop_
_entity_poly.entity_id
_entity_poly.type
_entity_poly.pdbx_seq_one_letter_code
_entity_poly.pdbx_strand_id
1 'polypeptide(L)'
;MRLFPATVAFCLAALGAHADTPEIRAADQGRLADFDGAFGAAMQEALAGGDINDLDRVLIAMAGIPGDYDPAGTWKCRTIKMGGLTPLVAYAPFDCRVTKTDGDSWRIEKLTGSQRLVGRLDQTDAGLIYTGVGFVDGGPAMAYEQLPPGNEPVEPGQTIPQVGYFVQTADDNARLMLPRPIFESTFDILHFTR
;
A
#
# COMPACT_ATOMS: atom_id res chain seq x y z
N MET A 1 5.24 -58.68 -43.03
CA MET A 1 4.87 -58.25 -41.66
C MET A 1 5.39 -56.82 -41.50
N ARG A 2 4.53 -55.81 -41.64
CA ARG A 2 4.92 -54.38 -41.63
C ARG A 2 4.77 -53.84 -40.21
N LEU A 3 5.86 -53.40 -39.57
CA LEU A 3 5.82 -52.68 -38.29
C LEU A 3 5.53 -51.20 -38.54
N PHE A 4 4.55 -50.65 -37.81
CA PHE A 4 4.32 -49.21 -37.68
C PHE A 4 4.88 -48.73 -36.34
N PRO A 5 5.61 -47.59 -36.27
CA PRO A 5 6.03 -47.01 -35.00
C PRO A 5 4.88 -46.20 -34.41
N ALA A 6 4.54 -46.46 -33.14
CA ALA A 6 3.61 -45.66 -32.38
C ALA A 6 4.33 -44.41 -31.86
N THR A 7 3.98 -43.23 -32.38
CA THR A 7 4.47 -41.95 -31.88
C THR A 7 3.62 -41.56 -30.66
N VAL A 8 4.23 -41.57 -29.48
CA VAL A 8 3.62 -41.07 -28.24
C VAL A 8 3.82 -39.55 -28.21
N ALA A 9 2.74 -38.79 -28.33
CA ALA A 9 2.75 -37.34 -28.18
C ALA A 9 2.74 -36.99 -26.67
N PHE A 10 3.83 -36.41 -26.18
CA PHE A 10 3.95 -35.93 -24.81
C PHE A 10 3.38 -34.50 -24.74
N CYS A 11 2.16 -34.34 -24.24
CA CYS A 11 1.60 -33.03 -23.93
C CYS A 11 2.33 -32.44 -22.72
N LEU A 12 3.23 -31.47 -22.95
CA LEU A 12 3.72 -30.60 -21.88
C LEU A 12 2.55 -29.70 -21.44
N ALA A 13 1.98 -29.97 -20.27
CA ALA A 13 1.16 -29.00 -19.57
C ALA A 13 2.09 -27.88 -19.08
N ALA A 14 1.95 -26.69 -19.65
CA ALA A 14 2.58 -25.50 -19.10
C ALA A 14 1.88 -25.19 -17.76
N LEU A 15 2.56 -25.45 -16.64
CA LEU A 15 2.15 -24.89 -15.35
C LEU A 15 2.34 -23.38 -15.47
N GLY A 16 1.23 -22.64 -15.55
CA GLY A 16 1.25 -21.20 -15.34
C GLY A 16 1.82 -20.92 -13.96
N ALA A 17 2.88 -20.11 -13.89
CA ALA A 17 3.36 -19.54 -12.65
C ALA A 17 2.18 -18.80 -12.00
N HIS A 18 1.65 -19.35 -10.91
CA HIS A 18 0.74 -18.60 -10.06
C HIS A 18 1.61 -17.50 -9.43
N ALA A 19 1.26 -16.24 -9.67
CA ALA A 19 1.81 -15.17 -8.86
C ALA A 19 1.43 -15.49 -7.40
N ASP A 20 2.44 -15.73 -6.56
CA ASP A 20 2.22 -15.95 -5.13
C ASP A 20 1.46 -14.74 -4.59
N THR A 21 0.23 -14.98 -4.12
CA THR A 21 -0.53 -13.95 -3.41
C THR A 21 0.30 -13.51 -2.20
N PRO A 22 0.51 -12.21 -1.96
CA PRO A 22 1.32 -11.76 -0.83
C PRO A 22 0.78 -12.35 0.46
N GLU A 23 1.66 -12.91 1.29
CA GLU A 23 1.27 -13.41 2.61
C GLU A 23 0.96 -12.21 3.52
N ILE A 24 -0.33 -11.88 3.65
CA ILE A 24 -0.80 -10.82 4.53
C ILE A 24 -0.89 -11.38 5.95
N ARG A 25 -0.19 -10.73 6.89
CA ARG A 25 -0.21 -11.12 8.30
C ARG A 25 -1.64 -11.14 8.86
N ALA A 26 -1.92 -12.06 9.78
CA ALA A 26 -3.26 -12.19 10.38
C ALA A 26 -3.77 -10.88 11.03
N ALA A 27 -2.88 -10.13 11.70
CA ALA A 27 -3.21 -8.83 12.30
C ALA A 27 -3.59 -7.76 11.25
N ASP A 28 -3.08 -7.90 10.02
CA ASP A 28 -3.29 -6.97 8.92
C ASP A 28 -4.53 -7.29 8.09
N GLN A 29 -4.90 -8.57 8.01
CA GLN A 29 -6.15 -9.00 7.38
C GLN A 29 -7.36 -8.33 8.03
N GLY A 30 -7.40 -8.23 9.36
CA GLY A 30 -8.49 -7.57 10.08
C GLY A 30 -8.59 -6.06 9.76
N ARG A 31 -7.45 -5.39 9.57
CA ARG A 31 -7.41 -3.96 9.20
C ARG A 31 -7.89 -3.73 7.77
N LEU A 32 -7.48 -4.59 6.83
CA LEU A 32 -8.01 -4.56 5.46
C LEU A 32 -9.51 -4.86 5.43
N ALA A 33 -9.99 -5.81 6.23
CA ALA A 33 -11.41 -6.13 6.30
C ALA A 33 -12.26 -4.96 6.86
N ASP A 34 -11.69 -4.12 7.73
CA ASP A 34 -12.32 -2.90 8.26
C ASP A 34 -12.07 -1.66 7.37
N PHE A 35 -11.65 -1.82 6.10
CA PHE A 35 -11.26 -0.68 5.26
C PHE A 35 -12.35 0.39 5.16
N ASP A 36 -13.58 0.00 4.79
CA ASP A 36 -14.70 0.94 4.62
C ASP A 36 -15.15 1.55 5.96
N GLY A 37 -15.12 0.76 7.03
CA GLY A 37 -15.45 1.21 8.38
C GLY A 37 -14.45 2.24 8.89
N ALA A 38 -13.15 1.98 8.70
CA ALA A 38 -12.08 2.90 9.02
C ALA A 38 -12.16 4.19 8.21
N PHE A 39 -12.37 4.10 6.88
CA PHE A 39 -12.50 5.28 6.04
C PHE A 39 -13.72 6.14 6.41
N GLY A 40 -14.88 5.52 6.64
CA GLY A 40 -16.10 6.22 7.03
C GLY A 40 -15.95 6.93 8.38
N ALA A 41 -15.38 6.26 9.39
CA ALA A 41 -15.10 6.85 10.70
C ALA A 41 -14.12 8.04 10.58
N ALA A 42 -13.02 7.85 9.86
CA ALA A 42 -12.01 8.89 9.67
C ALA A 42 -12.57 10.12 8.92
N MET A 43 -13.42 9.90 7.91
CA MET A 43 -14.10 10.98 7.19
C MET A 43 -15.09 11.73 8.10
N GLN A 44 -15.82 11.02 8.96
CA GLN A 44 -16.71 11.65 9.93
C GLN A 44 -15.93 12.56 10.88
N GLU A 45 -14.81 12.09 11.42
CA GLU A 45 -13.92 12.88 12.28
C GLU A 45 -13.37 14.11 11.53
N ALA A 46 -12.88 13.90 10.30
CA ALA A 46 -12.36 14.97 9.45
C ALA A 46 -13.40 16.05 9.14
N LEU A 47 -14.65 15.67 8.82
CA LEU A 47 -15.74 16.62 8.57
C LEU A 47 -16.20 17.35 9.84
N ALA A 48 -16.06 16.72 11.01
CA ALA A 48 -16.49 17.31 12.27
C ALA A 48 -15.52 18.37 12.81
N GLY A 49 -14.22 18.26 12.50
CA GLY A 49 -13.22 19.14 13.11
C GLY A 49 -11.95 19.41 12.29
N GLY A 50 -11.87 18.99 11.03
CA GLY A 50 -10.73 19.24 10.16
C GLY A 50 -10.69 20.67 9.61
N ASP A 51 -9.47 21.14 9.30
CA ASP A 51 -9.30 22.38 8.54
C ASP A 51 -9.80 22.21 7.10
N ILE A 52 -10.45 23.25 6.56
CA ILE A 52 -11.04 23.19 5.22
C ILE A 52 -10.00 22.99 4.13
N ASN A 53 -8.79 23.54 4.28
CA ASN A 53 -7.73 23.38 3.29
C ASN A 53 -7.21 21.95 3.27
N ASP A 54 -7.19 21.28 4.43
CA ASP A 54 -6.81 19.87 4.51
C ASP A 54 -7.92 18.97 3.97
N LEU A 55 -9.19 19.33 4.18
CA LEU A 55 -10.33 18.61 3.59
C LEU A 55 -10.28 18.68 2.06
N ASP A 56 -9.94 19.83 1.48
CA ASP A 56 -9.70 19.95 0.04
C ASP A 56 -8.61 18.99 -0.44
N ARG A 57 -7.57 18.72 0.37
CA ARG A 57 -6.54 17.72 0.02
C ARG A 57 -7.09 16.30 0.02
N VAL A 58 -7.99 15.96 0.94
CA VAL A 58 -8.69 14.66 0.93
C VAL A 58 -9.50 14.51 -0.34
N LEU A 59 -10.29 15.53 -0.71
CA LEU A 59 -11.11 15.50 -1.92
C LEU A 59 -10.27 15.33 -3.19
N ILE A 60 -9.15 16.06 -3.30
CA ILE A 60 -8.21 15.95 -4.41
C ILE A 60 -7.58 14.54 -4.47
N ALA A 61 -7.16 13.99 -3.33
CA ALA A 61 -6.54 12.67 -3.27
C ALA A 61 -7.51 11.54 -3.64
N MET A 62 -8.78 11.68 -3.25
CA MET A 62 -9.83 10.67 -3.49
C MET A 62 -10.51 10.80 -4.86
N ALA A 63 -10.26 11.88 -5.60
CA ALA A 63 -10.80 12.05 -6.93
C ALA A 63 -10.34 10.95 -7.92
N GLY A 64 -11.10 10.77 -8.99
CA GLY A 64 -10.79 9.79 -10.04
C GLY A 64 -11.18 8.35 -9.69
N ILE A 65 -11.30 7.54 -10.74
CA ILE A 65 -11.58 6.11 -10.65
C ILE A 65 -10.30 5.30 -10.88
N PRO A 66 -10.21 4.06 -10.39
CA PRO A 66 -9.10 3.17 -10.70
C PRO A 66 -8.89 3.03 -12.22
N GLY A 67 -7.65 3.19 -12.68
CA GLY A 67 -7.22 2.95 -14.06
C GLY A 67 -6.20 1.82 -14.16
N ASP A 68 -5.47 1.78 -15.27
CA ASP A 68 -4.37 0.83 -15.47
C ASP A 68 -3.21 1.10 -14.49
N TYR A 69 -2.48 0.03 -14.13
CA TYR A 69 -1.36 0.11 -13.21
C TYR A 69 -0.04 0.27 -13.98
N ASP A 70 0.54 1.47 -13.90
CA ASP A 70 1.96 1.70 -14.17
C ASP A 70 2.53 2.70 -13.16
N PRO A 71 2.68 2.27 -11.90
CA PRO A 71 3.03 3.19 -10.83
C PRO A 71 4.54 3.49 -10.82
N ALA A 72 5.35 2.83 -11.65
CA ALA A 72 6.79 2.97 -11.64
C ALA A 72 7.21 4.43 -11.92
N GLY A 73 8.14 4.95 -11.12
CA GLY A 73 8.68 6.28 -11.27
C GLY A 73 9.02 6.99 -9.97
N THR A 74 9.43 8.25 -10.11
CA THR A 74 9.61 9.18 -8.98
C THR A 74 8.33 9.96 -8.78
N TRP A 75 7.95 10.15 -7.53
CA TRP A 75 6.71 10.78 -7.12
C TRP A 75 6.97 11.82 -6.02
N LYS A 76 6.10 12.81 -5.94
CA LYS A 76 5.81 13.48 -4.68
C LYS A 76 4.69 12.73 -3.99
N CYS A 77 4.80 12.52 -2.69
CA CYS A 77 3.76 11.89 -1.89
C CYS A 77 3.45 12.75 -0.67
N ARG A 78 2.16 13.04 -0.44
CA ARG A 78 1.66 13.72 0.75
C ARG A 78 0.94 12.72 1.62
N THR A 79 1.31 12.63 2.89
CA THR A 79 0.52 11.91 3.89
C THR A 79 -0.62 12.81 4.36
N ILE A 80 -1.83 12.26 4.41
CA ILE A 80 -3.03 12.86 4.99
C ILE A 80 -3.49 11.91 6.08
N LYS A 81 -3.44 12.36 7.33
CA LYS A 81 -3.87 11.61 8.51
C LYS A 81 -5.30 12.02 8.85
N MET A 82 -6.21 11.05 8.88
CA MET A 82 -7.64 11.28 9.09
C MET A 82 -8.09 10.57 10.37
N GLY A 83 -8.77 11.31 11.24
CA GLY A 83 -9.22 10.85 12.56
C GLY A 83 -8.08 10.49 13.52
N GLY A 84 -8.44 10.06 14.73
CA GLY A 84 -7.49 9.62 15.75
C GLY A 84 -7.03 10.76 16.66
N LEU A 85 -5.71 11.00 16.72
CA LEU A 85 -5.13 12.03 17.60
C LEU A 85 -5.60 13.44 17.21
N THR A 86 -5.76 13.67 15.92
CA THR A 86 -6.25 14.92 15.33
C THR A 86 -7.34 14.60 14.32
N PRO A 87 -8.40 15.44 14.18
CA PRO A 87 -9.48 15.18 13.24
C PRO A 87 -9.01 15.00 11.78
N LEU A 88 -8.08 15.87 11.35
CA LEU A 88 -7.51 15.84 10.01
C LEU A 88 -6.20 16.64 9.99
N VAL A 89 -5.15 16.10 9.38
CA VAL A 89 -3.91 16.83 9.08
C VAL A 89 -3.38 16.40 7.71
N ALA A 90 -3.14 17.35 6.80
CA ALA A 90 -2.47 17.10 5.53
C ALA A 90 -1.04 17.68 5.52
N TYR A 91 -0.03 16.81 5.40
CA TYR A 91 1.37 17.23 5.49
C TYR A 91 1.90 17.88 4.20
N ALA A 92 3.11 18.43 4.25
CA ALA A 92 3.83 18.82 3.04
C ALA A 92 4.16 17.60 2.15
N PRO A 93 4.40 17.77 0.83
CA PRO A 93 4.84 16.68 -0.02
C PRO A 93 6.27 16.22 0.32
N PHE A 94 6.48 14.91 0.26
CA PHE A 94 7.77 14.23 0.41
C PHE A 94 8.17 13.56 -0.90
N ASP A 95 9.42 13.14 -1.00
CA ASP A 95 9.90 12.34 -2.13
C ASP A 95 9.46 10.89 -1.92
N CYS A 96 8.94 10.30 -2.98
CA CYS A 96 8.56 8.90 -3.04
C CYS A 96 9.09 8.27 -4.32
N ARG A 97 9.22 6.94 -4.32
CA ARG A 97 9.62 6.18 -5.49
C ARG A 97 8.86 4.87 -5.53
N VAL A 98 8.49 4.48 -6.75
CA VAL A 98 8.00 3.14 -7.05
C VAL A 98 8.89 2.54 -8.12
N THR A 99 9.38 1.32 -7.91
CA THR A 99 10.21 0.59 -8.87
C THR A 99 9.58 -0.75 -9.18
N LYS A 100 9.47 -1.09 -10.46
CA LYS A 100 9.02 -2.42 -10.87
C LYS A 100 9.97 -3.48 -10.30
N THR A 101 9.40 -4.55 -9.75
CA THR A 101 10.14 -5.74 -9.31
C THR A 101 9.84 -6.90 -10.28
N ASP A 102 10.19 -8.13 -9.91
CA ASP A 102 9.87 -9.30 -10.71
C ASP A 102 8.35 -9.51 -10.78
N GLY A 103 7.87 -9.99 -11.94
CA GLY A 103 6.45 -10.25 -12.19
C GLY A 103 5.57 -8.98 -12.21
N ASP A 104 4.35 -9.12 -11.68
CA ASP A 104 3.33 -8.05 -11.59
C ASP A 104 3.36 -7.39 -10.21
N SER A 105 4.56 -7.05 -9.76
CA SER A 105 4.81 -6.44 -8.46
C SER A 105 5.73 -5.22 -8.57
N TRP A 106 5.60 -4.32 -7.60
CA TRP A 106 6.42 -3.14 -7.46
C TRP A 106 6.88 -2.96 -6.02
N ARG A 107 8.04 -2.33 -5.85
CA ARG A 107 8.50 -1.81 -4.57
C ARG A 107 8.12 -0.35 -4.47
N ILE A 108 7.59 0.07 -3.32
CA ILE A 108 7.19 1.45 -3.02
C ILE A 108 7.95 1.97 -1.80
N GLU A 109 8.43 3.21 -1.86
CA GLU A 109 9.27 3.83 -0.84
C GLU A 109 8.93 5.31 -0.64
N LYS A 110 8.87 5.75 0.62
CA LYS A 110 8.88 7.16 1.01
C LYS A 110 10.29 7.59 1.41
N LEU A 111 10.88 8.43 0.56
CA LEU A 111 12.29 8.80 0.52
C LEU A 111 12.64 10.09 1.28
N THR A 112 11.67 10.87 1.79
CA THR A 112 11.94 11.96 2.75
C THR A 112 10.90 12.06 3.89
N GLY A 113 11.23 12.82 4.95
CA GLY A 113 10.41 13.05 6.14
C GLY A 113 10.85 12.24 7.37
N SER A 114 10.28 12.51 8.54
CA SER A 114 10.63 11.77 9.77
C SER A 114 10.05 10.37 9.81
N GLN A 115 8.84 10.18 9.29
CA GLN A 115 8.20 8.88 9.12
C GLN A 115 8.38 8.40 7.68
N ARG A 116 9.00 7.25 7.50
CA ARG A 116 9.26 6.59 6.22
C ARG A 116 8.35 5.39 6.04
N LEU A 117 8.27 4.91 4.81
CA LEU A 117 7.74 3.59 4.53
C LEU A 117 8.51 2.91 3.41
N VAL A 118 8.43 1.59 3.44
CA VAL A 118 8.94 0.69 2.40
C VAL A 118 8.01 -0.51 2.31
N GLY A 119 7.69 -0.96 1.11
CA GLY A 119 6.95 -2.20 0.95
C GLY A 119 6.79 -2.62 -0.50
N ARG A 120 5.86 -3.54 -0.70
CA ARG A 120 5.52 -4.13 -1.99
C ARG A 120 4.09 -3.76 -2.37
N LEU A 121 3.85 -3.65 -3.67
CA LEU A 121 2.54 -3.59 -4.30
C LEU A 121 2.40 -4.86 -5.12
N ASP A 122 1.47 -5.72 -4.75
CA ASP A 122 1.24 -6.98 -5.45
C ASP A 122 -0.18 -6.97 -6.04
N GLN A 123 -0.30 -7.38 -7.31
CA GLN A 123 -1.58 -7.44 -8.00
C GLN A 123 -2.41 -8.62 -7.50
N THR A 124 -3.67 -8.34 -7.16
CA THR A 124 -4.66 -9.33 -6.74
C THR A 124 -5.99 -9.08 -7.48
N ASP A 125 -6.95 -9.99 -7.32
CA ASP A 125 -8.31 -9.81 -7.85
C ASP A 125 -9.03 -8.58 -7.24
N ALA A 126 -8.58 -8.11 -6.07
CA ALA A 126 -9.10 -6.91 -5.41
C ALA A 126 -8.38 -5.61 -5.81
N GLY A 127 -7.40 -5.68 -6.72
CA GLY A 127 -6.52 -4.57 -7.10
C GLY A 127 -5.11 -4.70 -6.51
N LEU A 128 -4.35 -3.60 -6.49
CA LEU A 128 -3.00 -3.59 -5.90
C LEU A 128 -3.08 -3.50 -4.37
N ILE A 129 -2.62 -4.56 -3.71
CA ILE A 129 -2.47 -4.59 -2.26
C ILE A 129 -1.05 -4.16 -1.90
N TYR A 130 -0.96 -3.25 -0.93
CA TYR A 130 0.28 -2.86 -0.28
C TYR A 130 0.50 -3.68 0.98
N THR A 131 1.68 -4.28 1.09
CA THR A 131 2.23 -4.82 2.34
C THR A 131 3.60 -4.21 2.57
N GLY A 132 3.87 -3.76 3.80
CA GLY A 132 5.13 -3.10 4.08
C GLY A 132 5.23 -2.60 5.50
N VAL A 133 6.19 -1.74 5.72
CA VAL A 133 6.48 -1.21 7.04
C VAL A 133 6.62 0.30 7.02
N GLY A 134 6.13 0.92 8.09
CA GLY A 134 6.48 2.28 8.48
C GLY A 134 7.63 2.26 9.47
N PHE A 135 8.53 3.25 9.42
CA PHE A 135 9.67 3.35 10.33
C PHE A 135 10.13 4.81 10.47
N VAL A 136 10.88 5.10 11.53
CA VAL A 136 11.44 6.44 11.77
C VAL A 136 12.77 6.61 11.02
N ASP A 137 12.96 7.78 10.42
CA ASP A 137 14.18 8.18 9.73
C ASP A 137 15.42 8.01 10.63
N GLY A 138 16.49 7.47 10.04
CA GLY A 138 17.72 7.12 10.77
C GLY A 138 17.69 5.77 11.50
N GLY A 139 16.52 5.12 11.64
CA GLY A 139 16.38 3.74 12.13
C GLY A 139 16.34 2.71 10.99
N PRO A 140 16.71 1.44 11.25
CA PRO A 140 16.53 0.37 10.27
C PRO A 140 15.05 0.02 10.11
N ALA A 141 14.67 -0.40 8.91
CA ALA A 141 13.38 -1.02 8.64
C ALA A 141 13.52 -2.55 8.74
N MET A 142 12.76 -3.19 9.63
CA MET A 142 12.60 -4.65 9.61
C MET A 142 11.74 -5.07 8.41
N ALA A 143 12.06 -6.20 7.77
CA ALA A 143 11.23 -6.73 6.69
C ALA A 143 9.84 -7.09 7.22
N TYR A 144 8.79 -6.84 6.44
CA TYR A 144 7.40 -7.04 6.84
C TYR A 144 7.12 -8.48 7.29
N GLU A 145 7.68 -9.46 6.57
CA GLU A 145 7.54 -10.89 6.82
C GLU A 145 8.29 -11.35 8.08
N GLN A 146 9.23 -10.54 8.57
CA GLN A 146 10.02 -10.82 9.77
C GLN A 146 9.45 -10.14 11.02
N LEU A 147 8.40 -9.33 10.86
CA LEU A 147 7.80 -8.65 12.00
C LEU A 147 7.17 -9.66 12.98
N PRO A 148 7.21 -9.37 14.29
CA PRO A 148 6.46 -10.14 15.27
C PRO A 148 4.97 -10.21 14.91
N PRO A 149 4.21 -11.24 15.36
CA PRO A 149 2.81 -11.39 15.02
C PRO A 149 1.91 -10.21 15.42
N GLY A 150 2.27 -9.50 16.50
CA GLY A 150 1.56 -8.34 17.02
C GLY A 150 1.90 -7.02 16.31
N ASN A 151 1.28 -5.94 16.76
CA ASN A 151 1.37 -4.62 16.13
C ASN A 151 2.32 -3.66 16.87
N GLU A 152 3.03 -4.19 17.86
CA GLU A 152 3.97 -3.43 18.67
C GLU A 152 5.14 -2.93 17.81
N PRO A 153 5.53 -1.66 17.95
CA PRO A 153 6.69 -1.13 17.25
C PRO A 153 7.96 -1.89 17.61
N VAL A 154 8.74 -2.24 16.60
CA VAL A 154 10.02 -2.94 16.78
C VAL A 154 11.17 -1.94 16.81
N GLU A 155 12.00 -2.02 17.84
CA GLU A 155 13.19 -1.18 18.02
C GLU A 155 14.47 -1.87 17.51
N PRO A 156 15.48 -1.10 17.03
CA PRO A 156 15.46 0.35 16.83
C PRO A 156 14.69 0.76 15.56
N GLY A 157 14.16 1.98 15.54
CA GLY A 157 13.54 2.57 14.35
C GLY A 157 12.01 2.53 14.33
N GLN A 158 11.40 2.03 15.41
CA GLN A 158 9.95 1.97 15.60
C GLN A 158 9.23 1.34 14.41
N THR A 159 9.76 0.24 13.88
CA THR A 159 9.19 -0.40 12.70
C THR A 159 7.80 -0.97 13.03
N ILE A 160 6.80 -0.63 12.22
CA ILE A 160 5.41 -1.07 12.37
C ILE A 160 4.88 -1.68 11.07
N PRO A 161 3.98 -2.69 11.15
CA PRO A 161 3.31 -3.20 9.95
C PRO A 161 2.38 -2.16 9.34
N GLN A 162 2.36 -2.12 8.02
CA GLN A 162 1.41 -1.36 7.23
C GLN A 162 0.81 -2.24 6.14
N VAL A 163 -0.47 -2.04 5.89
CA VAL A 163 -1.23 -2.74 4.88
C VAL A 163 -2.24 -1.77 4.27
N GLY A 164 -2.57 -1.92 2.98
CA GLY A 164 -3.56 -1.07 2.36
C GLY A 164 -3.80 -1.35 0.89
N TYR A 165 -4.59 -0.48 0.27
CA TYR A 165 -4.85 -0.53 -1.17
C TYR A 165 -4.14 0.61 -1.89
N PHE A 166 -3.49 0.28 -3.00
CA PHE A 166 -2.93 1.26 -3.91
C PHE A 166 -3.84 1.40 -5.14
N VAL A 167 -4.20 2.63 -5.47
CA VAL A 167 -5.05 2.95 -6.61
C VAL A 167 -4.36 4.02 -7.44
N GLN A 168 -4.03 3.69 -8.68
CA GLN A 168 -3.64 4.66 -9.68
C GLN A 168 -4.89 5.13 -10.43
N THR A 169 -5.05 6.45 -10.54
CA THR A 169 -6.23 7.06 -11.19
C THR A 169 -5.87 7.79 -12.48
N ALA A 170 -4.59 8.15 -12.64
CA ALA A 170 -4.02 8.71 -13.85
C ALA A 170 -2.49 8.43 -13.87
N ASP A 171 -1.84 8.74 -14.99
CA ASP A 171 -0.39 8.63 -15.12
C ASP A 171 0.37 9.44 -14.07
N ASP A 172 -0.22 10.55 -13.61
CA ASP A 172 0.36 11.50 -12.66
C ASP A 172 -0.35 11.53 -11.30
N ASN A 173 -1.29 10.61 -11.04
CA ASN A 173 -2.09 10.61 -9.81
C ASN A 173 -2.40 9.21 -9.29
N ALA A 174 -2.00 8.96 -8.04
CA ALA A 174 -2.31 7.72 -7.34
C ALA A 174 -2.50 7.96 -5.84
N ARG A 175 -3.04 6.96 -5.14
CA ARG A 175 -3.19 6.96 -3.69
C ARG A 175 -2.88 5.60 -3.09
N LEU A 176 -2.13 5.60 -1.99
CA LEU A 176 -2.05 4.48 -1.06
C LEU A 176 -2.94 4.78 0.13
N MET A 177 -3.86 3.86 0.45
CA MET A 177 -4.87 4.03 1.49
C MET A 177 -4.66 2.97 2.57
N LEU A 178 -4.34 3.41 3.78
CA LEU A 178 -3.95 2.56 4.90
C LEU A 178 -5.04 2.62 5.99
N PRO A 179 -5.85 1.57 6.17
CA PRO A 179 -6.83 1.50 7.24
C PRO A 179 -6.17 1.17 8.58
N ARG A 180 -6.61 1.83 9.66
CA ARG A 180 -6.14 1.57 11.04
C ARG A 180 -4.61 1.51 11.16
N PRO A 181 -3.87 2.53 10.69
CA PRO A 181 -2.42 2.58 10.91
C PRO A 181 -2.12 2.51 12.41
N ILE A 182 -0.95 1.98 12.78
CA ILE A 182 -0.61 1.75 14.20
C ILE A 182 -0.46 3.06 14.99
N PHE A 183 -0.12 4.15 14.29
CA PHE A 183 0.12 5.44 14.92
C PHE A 183 -0.85 6.52 14.46
N GLU A 184 -1.30 7.31 15.45
CA GLU A 184 -1.84 8.67 15.35
C GLU A 184 -3.19 8.84 14.64
N SER A 185 -3.62 7.92 13.78
CA SER A 185 -4.78 8.13 12.92
C SER A 185 -5.70 6.92 12.77
N THR A 186 -6.95 7.20 12.40
CA THR A 186 -7.93 6.17 12.04
C THR A 186 -7.68 5.65 10.61
N PHE A 187 -7.25 6.53 9.71
CA PHE A 187 -6.98 6.22 8.31
C PHE A 187 -5.89 7.15 7.75
N ASP A 188 -4.95 6.60 6.99
CA ASP A 188 -3.93 7.38 6.28
C ASP A 188 -4.13 7.28 4.76
N ILE A 189 -4.03 8.42 4.08
CA ILE A 189 -3.86 8.48 2.63
C ILE A 189 -2.44 8.98 2.35
N LEU A 190 -1.68 8.26 1.54
CA LEU A 190 -0.54 8.84 0.84
C LEU A 190 -0.99 9.17 -0.58
N HIS A 191 -1.13 10.45 -0.87
CA HIS A 191 -1.49 10.96 -2.19
C HIS A 191 -0.23 11.19 -3.02
N PHE A 192 -0.12 10.50 -4.15
CA PHE A 192 1.02 10.54 -5.06
C PHE A 192 0.72 11.41 -6.27
N THR A 193 1.64 12.33 -6.58
CA THR A 193 1.59 13.22 -7.75
C THR A 193 2.96 13.32 -8.41
N ARG A 194 3.06 13.47 -9.74
CA ARG A 194 4.33 13.71 -10.44
C ARG A 194 4.20 14.70 -11.59
#